data_AF-A0A800DP20-F1
#
_entry.id   AF-A0A800DP20-F1
#
_cell.length_a   1.000
_cell.length_b   1.000
_cell.length_c   1.000
_cell.angle_alpha   90.00
_cell.angle_beta   90.00
_cell.angle_gamma   90.00
#
_symmetry.space_group_name_H-M   'P 1'
#
loop_
_entity.id
_entity.type
_entity.pdbx_description
1 polymer ?
#
loop_
_entity_poly.entity_id
_entity_poly.type
_entity_poly.pdbx_seq_one_letter_code
_entity_poly.pdbx_strand_id
1 'polypeptide(L)' 'LEEDDTWLRFYTKNGELVPTFGEFEQKRAEQERQRAEQEHQRAEQERQRAEQERQRAERAEAELARLRERLREQDTKLT' A
#
# COMPACT_ATOMS: atom_id res chain seq x y z
N LEU A 1 17.56 -49.15 16.98
CA LEU A 1 17.41 -49.16 15.52
C LEU A 1 16.86 -47.78 15.21
N GLU A 2 17.72 -46.85 14.79
CA GLU A 2 17.24 -45.60 14.22
C GLU A 2 16.58 -45.99 12.91
N GLU A 3 15.25 -45.94 12.85
CA GLU A 3 14.53 -46.12 11.59
C GLU A 3 14.86 -44.89 10.74
N ASP A 4 15.79 -45.06 9.80
CA ASP A 4 16.02 -44.09 8.73
C ASP A 4 14.74 -44.04 7.87
N ASP A 5 13.79 -43.21 8.31
CA ASP A 5 12.56 -42.86 7.61
C ASP A 5 12.92 -42.12 6.31
N THR A 6 13.37 -42.88 5.32
CA THR A 6 13.69 -42.37 3.99
C THR A 6 12.40 -42.31 3.19
N TRP A 7 11.79 -41.13 3.14
CA TRP A 7 10.57 -40.89 2.38
C TRP A 7 10.85 -40.68 0.90
N LEU A 8 10.05 -41.33 0.05
CA LEU A 8 10.09 -41.12 -1.39
C LEU A 8 9.54 -39.73 -1.76
N ARG A 9 10.22 -39.04 -2.69
CA ARG A 9 9.77 -37.78 -3.29
C ARG A 9 9.44 -37.97 -4.77
N PHE A 10 8.37 -37.36 -5.24
CA PHE A 10 7.93 -37.44 -6.63
C PHE A 10 8.50 -36.30 -7.46
N TYR A 11 8.87 -36.59 -8.71
CA TYR A 11 9.34 -35.61 -9.68
C TYR A 11 8.47 -35.62 -10.94
N THR A 12 8.32 -34.47 -11.59
CA THR A 12 7.67 -34.34 -12.90
C THR A 12 8.55 -34.96 -13.98
N LYS A 13 7.97 -35.18 -15.16
CA LYS A 13 8.71 -35.64 -16.36
C LYS A 13 9.87 -34.71 -16.78
N ASN A 14 9.86 -33.46 -16.31
CA ASN A 14 10.90 -32.47 -16.57
C ASN A 14 11.99 -32.46 -15.47
N GLY A 15 11.89 -33.33 -14.46
CA GLY A 15 12.79 -33.36 -13.32
C GLY A 15 12.49 -32.35 -12.23
N GLU A 16 11.30 -31.74 -12.21
CA GLU A 16 10.90 -30.79 -11.16
C GLU A 16 10.29 -31.53 -9.98
N LEU A 17 10.63 -31.17 -8.75
CA LEU A 17 10.04 -31.78 -7.55
C LEU A 17 8.55 -31.45 -7.46
N VAL A 18 7.70 -32.45 -7.30
CA VAL A 18 6.27 -32.26 -7.06
C VAL A 18 6.09 -31.80 -5.61
N PRO A 19 5.53 -30.59 -5.38
CA PRO A 19 5.28 -30.11 -4.03
C PRO A 19 4.29 -31.02 -3.31
N THR A 20 4.54 -31.24 -2.03
CA THR A 20 3.53 -31.79 -1.12
C THR A 20 2.37 -30.81 -0.94
N PHE A 21 1.24 -31.30 -0.43
CA PHE A 21 0.10 -30.43 -0.12
C PHE A 21 0.48 -29.29 0.84
N GLY A 22 1.27 -29.57 1.88
CA GLY A 22 1.75 -28.56 2.83
C GLY A 22 2.65 -27.50 2.19
N GLU A 23 3.56 -27.90 1.30
CA GLU A 23 4.42 -26.97 0.55
C GLU A 23 3.60 -26.10 -0.42
N PHE A 24 2.54 -26.65 -1.03
CA PHE A 24 1.63 -25.89 -1.89
C PHE A 24 0.83 -24.84 -1.11
N GLU A 25 0.27 -25.22 0.04
CA GLU A 25 -0.46 -24.31 0.92
C GLU A 25 0.44 -23.20 1.48
N GLN A 26 1.68 -23.52 1.90
CA GLN A 26 2.64 -22.50 2.32
C GLN A 26 2.93 -21.51 1.19
N LYS A 27 3.18 -22.00 -0.03
CA LYS A 27 3.43 -21.15 -1.19
C LYS A 27 2.24 -20.24 -1.49
N ARG A 28 1.01 -20.73 -1.36
CA ARG A 28 -0.20 -19.91 -1.51
C ARG A 28 -0.31 -18.84 -0.43
N ALA A 29 -0.12 -19.22 0.83
CA ALA A 29 -0.16 -18.29 1.95
C ALA A 29 0.91 -17.19 1.81
N GLU A 30 2.12 -17.53 1.37
CA GLU A 30 3.17 -16.55 1.11
C GLU A 30 2.80 -15.62 -0.04
N GLN A 31 2.27 -16.17 -1.14
CA GLN A 31 1.81 -15.36 -2.27
C GLN A 31 0.69 -14.40 -1.86
N GLU A 32 -0.24 -14.85 -1.03
CA GLU A 32 -1.34 -14.02 -0.51
C GLU A 32 -0.81 -12.91 0.41
N ARG A 33 0.15 -13.21 1.29
CA ARG A 33 0.82 -12.20 2.13
C ARG A 33 1.52 -11.14 1.28
N GLN A 34 2.26 -11.54 0.25
CA GLN A 34 2.93 -10.57 -0.63
C GLN A 34 1.93 -9.66 -1.36
N ARG A 35 0.78 -10.20 -1.77
CA ARG A 35 -0.29 -9.40 -2.39
C ARG A 35 -0.92 -8.42 -1.40
N ALA A 36 -1.23 -8.88 -0.19
CA ALA A 36 -1.78 -8.04 0.87
C ALA A 36 -0.80 -6.92 1.26
N GLU A 37 0.49 -7.21 1.35
CA GLU A 37 1.51 -6.21 1.63
C GLU A 37 1.64 -5.19 0.50
N GLN A 38 1.61 -5.64 -0.76
CA GLN A 38 1.62 -4.74 -1.91
C GLN A 38 0.38 -3.82 -1.92
N GLU A 39 -0.80 -4.36 -1.60
CA GLU A 39 -2.03 -3.57 -1.51
C GLU A 39 -1.97 -2.55 -0.37
N HIS A 40 -1.45 -2.95 0.79
CA HIS A 40 -1.23 -2.05 1.92
C HIS A 40 -0.31 -0.88 1.54
N GLN A 41 0.81 -1.15 0.88
CA GLN A 41 1.74 -0.10 0.43
C GLN A 41 1.07 0.88 -0.55
N ARG A 42 0.23 0.38 -1.47
CA ARG A 42 -0.53 1.24 -2.40
C ARG A 42 -1.54 2.12 -1.66
N ALA A 43 -2.28 1.54 -0.71
CA ALA A 43 -3.25 2.28 0.09
C ALA A 43 -2.57 3.36 0.95
N GLU A 44 -1.39 3.08 1.50
CA GLU A 44 -0.62 4.06 2.26
C GLU A 44 -0.12 5.21 1.36
N GLN A 45 0.39 4.89 0.17
CA GLN A 45 0.80 5.90 -0.80
C GLN A 45 -0.36 6.81 -1.22
N GLU A 46 -1.54 6.23 -1.44
CA GLU A 46 -2.74 7.00 -1.79
C GLU A 46 -3.17 7.93 -0.64
N ARG A 47 -3.15 7.43 0.61
CA ARG A 47 -3.43 8.26 1.78
C ARG A 47 -2.46 9.44 1.91
N GLN A 48 -1.16 9.20 1.69
CA GLN A 48 -0.16 10.27 1.73
C GLN A 48 -0.41 11.33 0.64
N ARG A 49 -0.80 10.93 -0.57
CA ARG A 49 -1.17 11.86 -1.64
C ARG A 49 -2.41 12.67 -1.31
N ALA A 50 -3.46 12.02 -0.81
CA ALA A 50 -4.69 12.69 -0.40
C ALA A 50 -4.45 13.71 0.72
N GLU A 51 -3.62 13.36 1.70
CA GLU A 51 -3.25 14.26 2.79
C GLU A 51 -2.43 15.46 2.27
N GLN A 52 -1.49 15.23 1.35
CA GLN A 52 -0.74 16.32 0.73
C GLN A 52 -1.66 17.27 -0.06
N GLU A 53 -2.62 16.73 -0.80
CA GLU A 53 -3.59 17.52 -1.56
C GLU A 53 -4.49 18.33 -0.63
N ARG A 54 -4.97 17.72 0.45
CA ARG A 54 -5.76 18.40 1.49
C ARG A 54 -4.98 19.57 2.10
N GLN A 55 -3.71 19.36 2.45
CA GLN A 55 -2.87 20.45 2.99
C GLN A 55 -2.64 21.58 1.98
N ARG A 56 -2.52 21.26 0.69
CA ARG A 56 -2.42 22.29 -0.36
C ARG A 56 -3.72 23.08 -0.51
N ALA A 57 -4.85 22.39 -0.48
CA ALA A 57 -6.17 23.02 -0.53
C ALA A 57 -6.39 23.95 0.67
N GLU A 58 -6.10 23.48 1.89
CA GLU A 58 -6.24 24.27 3.11
C GLU A 58 -5.37 25.54 3.07
N ARG A 59 -4.12 25.43 2.59
CA ARG A 59 -3.24 26.60 2.41
C ARG A 59 -3.80 27.58 1.37
N ALA A 60 -4.31 27.08 0.24
CA ALA A 60 -4.89 27.93 -0.78
C ALA A 60 -6.15 28.65 -0.27
N GLU A 61 -7.01 27.96 0.49
CA GLU A 61 -8.19 28.55 1.11
C GLU A 61 -7.82 29.63 2.13
N ALA A 62 -6.80 29.39 2.96
CA ALA A 62 -6.30 30.37 3.93
C ALA A 62 -5.75 31.63 3.23
N GLU A 63 -4.99 31.47 2.16
CA GLU A 63 -4.47 32.61 1.39
C GLU A 63 -5.60 33.39 0.68
N LEU A 64 -6.59 32.69 0.12
CA LEU A 64 -7.78 33.33 -0.46
C LEU A 64 -8.58 34.11 0.58
N ALA A 65 -8.75 33.56 1.78
CA ALA A 65 -9.42 34.24 2.89
C ALA A 65 -8.68 35.54 3.28
N ARG A 66 -7.35 35.47 3.43
CA ARG A 66 -6.51 36.65 3.72
C ARG A 66 -6.59 37.72 2.63
N LEU A 67 -6.54 37.32 1.37
CA LEU A 67 -6.63 38.28 0.26
C LEU A 67 -8.00 38.96 0.21
N ARG A 68 -9.08 38.20 0.43
CA ARG A 68 -10.45 38.74 0.51
C ARG A 68 -10.60 39.75 1.66
N GLU A 69 -10.01 39.47 2.81
CA GLU A 69 -10.00 40.38 3.95
C GLU A 69 -9.26 41.69 3.61
N ARG A 70 -8.05 41.57 3.04
CA ARG A 70 -7.28 42.75 2.63
C ARG A 70 -8.00 43.62 1.60
N LEU A 71 -8.71 43.01 0.64
CA LEU A 71 -9.52 43.77 -0.33
C LEU A 71 -10.65 44.53 0.37
N ARG A 72 -11.36 43.89 1.30
CA ARG A 72 -12.41 44.56 2.09
C ARG A 72 -11.85 45.74 2.88
N GLU A 73 -10.68 45.60 3.50
CA GLU A 73 -10.02 46.69 4.22
C GLU A 73 -9.60 47.86 3.32
N GLN A 74 -9.23 47.58 2.06
CA GLN A 74 -8.89 48.63 1.10
C GLN A 74 -10.13 49.37 0.65
N ASP A 75 -11.21 48.66 0.34
CA ASP A 75 -12.49 49.25 -0.05
C ASP A 75 -13.06 50.15 1.07
N THR A 76 -12.97 49.72 2.33
CA THR A 76 -13.43 50.53 3.47
C THR A 76 -12.54 51.73 3.78
N LYS A 77 -11.26 51.73 3.37
CA LYS A 77 -10.36 52.89 3.51
C LYS A 77 -10.51 53.92 2.38
N LEU A 78 -11.08 53.50 1.25
CA LEU A 78 -11.31 54.34 0.07
C LEU A 78 -12.69 55.02 0.08
N THR A 79 -13.58 54.62 0.99
CA THR A 79 -14.93 55.17 1.18
C THR A 79 -14.97 56.09 2.39
#